data_AF-A0A1F6V8L4-F1
#
_entry.id   AF-A0A1F6V8L4-F1
#
_cell.length_a   1.000
_cell.length_b   1.000
_cell.length_c   1.000
_cell.angle_alpha   90.00
_cell.angle_beta   90.00
_cell.angle_gamma   90.00
#
_symmetry.space_group_name_H-M   'P 1'
#
loop_
_entity.id
_entity.type
_entity.pdbx_description
1 polymer ?
#
loop_
_entity_poly.entity_id
_entity_poly.type
_entity_poly.pdbx_seq_one_letter_code
_entity_poly.pdbx_strand_id
1 'polypeptide(L)'
;MHLTCIDAGERAHGMSCAPGGNGGEGANGAPISGRVAWIGRLTGPKGELARALLRDVVPRFPAVAFTFVGGPVDPAHVAQLPSNARLVGFVADVAGVMREQDVIIGGGRVPLEAMRLGKSVIAVGEGCYIGPITVDTIARARATNFGDCAVREPLAPQTVIDDLTQLLRGALKAPVQDYPAFLKDYDPERVHAQIGQVYRDAAIDGYLSRFPELPILTYHRVVPEPPADSRFNIYVTQAELDRQLAALKARGFDTVTFRDIAAGRQARKPVILTFDDGYADNYEHLLPLLERHDAKAVIFALGDRGIATNVWDATHGEPATELMNDAQLRACQASGRIEIGSHGLAHRHLPQIDDAALAHEVTDSKRALAELVGDEIVSFAYPYGEYGAREVDAVKRAGYLFGIGTVNGPLRMGADRYRIRRITMFPRTGRVGFWKKTSGYYLRYCKLKGKDF
;
A
#
# COMPACT_ATOMS: atom_id res chain seq x y z
N MET A 1 -33.24 11.11 -6.57
CA MET A 1 -34.46 11.37 -5.78
C MET A 1 -34.03 11.95 -4.45
N HIS A 2 -34.47 13.17 -4.17
CA HIS A 2 -34.33 13.89 -2.91
C HIS A 2 -34.97 13.12 -1.75
N LEU A 3 -34.38 13.23 -0.56
CA LEU A 3 -35.02 13.07 0.75
C LEU A 3 -34.25 14.01 1.72
N THR A 4 -34.60 15.30 1.80
CA THR A 4 -35.55 15.97 2.73
C THR A 4 -35.18 15.88 4.21
N CYS A 5 -34.97 17.09 4.75
CA CYS A 5 -34.93 17.47 6.16
C CYS A 5 -36.16 16.99 6.93
N ILE A 6 -35.97 16.68 8.21
CA ILE A 6 -37.03 16.72 9.22
C ILE A 6 -36.56 17.63 10.34
N ASP A 7 -37.35 18.66 10.54
CA ASP A 7 -37.30 19.65 11.61
C ASP A 7 -38.15 19.14 12.78
N ALA A 8 -37.73 19.34 14.02
CA ALA A 8 -38.58 19.14 15.20
C ALA A 8 -38.04 19.87 16.44
N GLY A 9 -38.60 21.05 16.70
CA GLY A 9 -39.45 21.22 17.89
C GLY A 9 -38.77 21.67 19.18
N GLU A 10 -38.86 22.97 19.42
CA GLU A 10 -38.67 23.66 20.70
C GLU A 10 -39.49 23.06 21.86
N ARG A 11 -38.94 23.14 23.08
CA ARG A 11 -39.72 23.42 24.30
C ARG A 11 -39.04 24.49 25.13
N ALA A 12 -39.69 25.63 25.20
CA ALA A 12 -39.41 26.70 26.14
C ALA A 12 -39.86 26.33 27.56
N HIS A 13 -39.06 26.67 28.56
CA HIS A 13 -39.52 27.00 29.92
C HIS A 13 -38.86 28.33 30.31
N GLY A 14 -39.69 29.36 30.46
CA GLY A 14 -39.28 30.67 30.93
C GLY A 14 -39.20 30.71 32.45
N MET A 15 -38.24 31.48 32.96
CA MET A 15 -38.34 32.15 34.26
C MET A 15 -37.72 33.55 34.11
N SER A 16 -38.53 34.55 34.41
CA SER A 16 -38.16 35.97 34.46
C SER A 16 -37.69 36.34 35.87
N CYS A 17 -36.68 37.20 35.99
CA CYS A 17 -36.58 38.22 37.05
C CYS A 17 -35.65 39.38 36.61
N ALA A 18 -35.95 40.56 37.17
CA ALA A 18 -35.65 41.94 36.80
C ALA A 18 -34.17 42.41 36.86
N PRO A 19 -33.84 43.65 36.40
CA PRO A 19 -32.47 44.10 36.14
C PRO A 19 -31.80 44.71 37.37
N GLY A 20 -30.51 44.43 37.55
CA GLY A 20 -29.68 45.06 38.58
C GLY A 20 -28.32 45.43 37.99
N GLY A 21 -28.04 46.73 37.91
CA GLY A 21 -26.72 47.25 37.61
C GLY A 21 -25.84 47.30 38.86
N ASN A 22 -24.59 46.87 38.72
CA ASN A 22 -23.37 47.36 39.38
C ASN A 22 -22.21 46.53 38.79
N GLY A 23 -21.14 47.12 38.27
CA GLY A 23 -20.08 47.70 39.10
C GLY A 23 -18.99 46.64 39.22
N GLY A 24 -17.83 46.89 38.61
CA GLY A 24 -16.77 45.90 38.41
C GLY A 24 -16.03 45.47 39.67
N GLU A 25 -15.33 44.33 39.54
CA GLU A 25 -14.18 43.82 40.32
C GLU A 25 -13.96 42.38 39.78
N GLY A 26 -12.84 41.98 39.19
CA GLY A 26 -11.52 41.92 39.81
C GLY A 26 -11.05 40.45 39.89
N ALA A 27 -10.90 39.76 38.74
CA ALA A 27 -10.24 38.44 38.72
C ALA A 27 -8.74 38.64 38.40
N ASN A 28 -7.99 38.90 39.46
CA ASN A 28 -6.55 39.11 39.45
C ASN A 28 -5.82 37.77 39.22
N GLY A 29 -5.83 37.28 37.97
CA GLY A 29 -5.01 36.17 37.53
C GLY A 29 -3.67 36.68 37.00
N ALA A 30 -2.57 36.00 37.31
CA ALA A 30 -1.25 36.34 36.79
C ALA A 30 -1.30 36.57 35.26
N PRO A 31 -0.57 37.58 34.73
CA PRO A 31 -0.60 37.87 33.30
C PRO A 31 -0.16 36.64 32.49
N ILE A 32 -0.95 36.29 31.47
CA ILE A 32 -0.65 35.17 30.58
C ILE A 32 0.65 35.50 29.83
N SER A 33 1.65 34.64 29.94
CA SER A 33 2.94 34.78 29.27
C SER A 33 3.30 33.49 28.53
N GLY A 34 4.26 33.58 27.62
CA GLY A 34 4.73 32.45 26.81
C GLY A 34 5.29 32.91 25.47
N ARG A 35 5.67 31.93 24.64
CA ARG A 35 6.23 32.11 23.31
C ARG A 35 5.38 31.38 22.28
N VAL A 36 4.89 32.11 21.29
CA VAL A 36 4.02 31.57 20.25
C VAL A 36 4.67 31.84 18.90
N ALA A 37 4.75 30.85 18.02
CA ALA A 37 5.12 31.10 16.63
C ALA A 37 4.00 30.79 15.66
N TRP A 38 3.79 31.72 14.74
CA TRP A 38 3.15 31.42 13.47
C TRP A 38 4.21 30.94 12.48
N ILE A 39 3.96 29.82 11.82
CA ILE A 39 4.83 29.30 10.76
C ILE A 39 4.00 29.06 9.51
N GLY A 40 4.30 29.82 8.45
CA GLY A 40 3.59 29.70 7.19
C GLY A 40 3.82 30.90 6.28
N ARG A 41 3.44 30.76 5.02
CA ARG A 41 3.55 31.86 4.03
C ARG A 41 2.80 33.10 4.53
N LEU A 42 3.41 34.27 4.37
CA LEU A 42 2.79 35.56 4.69
C LEU A 42 2.08 36.20 3.49
N THR A 43 1.93 35.44 2.41
CA THR A 43 1.25 35.83 1.18
C THR A 43 0.01 34.96 0.93
N GLY A 44 -0.88 35.43 0.06
CA GLY A 44 -2.13 34.73 -0.27
C GLY A 44 -3.07 34.58 0.95
N PRO A 45 -3.98 33.57 0.92
CA PRO A 45 -4.96 33.37 2.00
C PRO A 45 -4.33 33.13 3.38
N LYS A 46 -3.23 32.37 3.46
CA LYS A 46 -2.46 32.20 4.71
C LYS A 46 -1.90 33.52 5.23
N GLY A 47 -1.44 34.39 4.33
CA GLY A 47 -0.95 35.72 4.69
C GLY A 47 -2.04 36.66 5.21
N GLU A 48 -3.25 36.59 4.65
CA GLU A 48 -4.41 37.34 5.16
C GLU A 48 -4.77 36.93 6.57
N LEU A 49 -4.73 35.62 6.84
CA LEU A 49 -4.95 35.06 8.15
C LEU A 49 -3.86 35.47 9.15
N ALA A 50 -2.58 35.38 8.77
CA ALA A 50 -1.47 35.87 9.61
C ALA A 50 -1.66 37.36 9.97
N ARG A 51 -2.08 38.18 9.00
CA ARG A 51 -2.41 39.60 9.21
C ARG A 51 -3.60 39.79 10.14
N ALA A 52 -4.64 38.97 10.03
CA ALA A 52 -5.78 39.00 10.96
C ALA A 52 -5.34 38.66 12.39
N LEU A 53 -4.51 37.65 12.58
CA LEU A 53 -3.95 37.33 13.90
C LEU A 53 -3.12 38.48 14.48
N LEU A 54 -2.24 39.09 13.66
CA LEU A 54 -1.43 40.23 14.07
C LEU A 54 -2.28 41.43 14.53
N ARG A 55 -3.40 41.71 13.85
CA ARG A 55 -4.28 42.85 14.21
C ARG A 55 -5.21 42.52 15.38
N ASP A 56 -5.84 41.35 15.35
CA ASP A 56 -7.04 41.08 16.14
C ASP A 56 -6.75 40.21 17.37
N VAL A 57 -5.67 39.42 17.35
CA VAL A 57 -5.33 38.44 18.41
C VAL A 57 -4.11 38.89 19.22
N VAL A 58 -2.99 39.22 18.56
CA VAL A 58 -1.72 39.55 19.24
C VAL A 58 -1.83 40.67 20.30
N PRO A 59 -2.56 41.79 20.06
CA PRO A 59 -2.69 42.85 21.05
C PRO A 59 -3.40 42.44 22.35
N ARG A 60 -4.11 41.30 22.36
CA ARG A 60 -4.80 40.77 23.54
C ARG A 60 -3.86 40.04 24.51
N PHE A 61 -2.62 39.79 24.12
CA PHE A 61 -1.63 39.05 24.91
C PHE A 61 -0.31 39.84 25.08
N PRO A 62 -0.33 40.99 25.79
CA PRO A 62 0.82 41.90 25.85
C PRO A 62 2.09 41.29 26.47
N ALA A 63 1.98 40.23 27.27
CA ALA A 63 3.10 39.52 27.90
C ALA A 63 3.51 38.21 27.18
N VAL A 64 2.94 37.93 26.00
CA VAL A 64 3.30 36.78 25.16
C VAL A 64 4.14 37.26 23.99
N ALA A 65 5.27 36.60 23.74
CA ALA A 65 6.14 36.91 22.60
C ALA A 65 5.70 36.13 21.36
N PHE A 66 5.33 36.83 20.29
CA PHE A 66 4.92 36.24 19.02
C PHE A 66 6.03 36.29 17.97
N THR A 67 6.33 35.15 17.36
CA THR A 67 7.29 35.02 16.26
C THR A 67 6.58 34.61 14.98
N PHE A 68 6.57 35.46 13.95
CA PHE A 68 6.01 35.13 12.64
C PHE A 68 7.14 34.74 11.68
N VAL A 69 7.13 33.47 11.27
CA VAL A 69 8.10 32.87 10.34
C VAL A 69 7.44 32.62 8.99
N GLY A 70 8.07 33.12 7.93
CA GLY A 70 7.57 33.07 6.55
C GLY A 70 7.87 34.37 5.81
N GLY A 71 8.02 34.30 4.49
CA GLY A 71 8.36 35.46 3.68
C GLY A 71 7.50 35.62 2.41
N PRO A 72 7.78 36.67 1.60
CA PRO A 72 8.66 37.79 1.91
C PRO A 72 8.08 38.73 2.99
N VAL A 73 8.96 39.41 3.74
CA VAL A 73 8.59 40.40 4.76
C VAL A 73 8.61 41.78 4.11
N ASP A 74 7.49 42.49 4.18
CA ASP A 74 7.40 43.88 3.72
C ASP A 74 7.85 44.83 4.85
N PRO A 75 8.86 45.69 4.63
CA PRO A 75 9.31 46.67 5.61
C PRO A 75 8.20 47.57 6.16
N ALA A 76 7.18 47.91 5.35
CA ALA A 76 6.06 48.73 5.79
C ALA A 76 5.20 48.00 6.84
N HIS A 77 5.08 46.66 6.74
CA HIS A 77 4.37 45.86 7.72
C HIS A 77 5.15 45.70 9.03
N VAL A 78 6.49 45.69 8.99
CA VAL A 78 7.33 45.62 10.20
C VAL A 78 7.13 46.85 11.09
N ALA A 79 6.98 48.04 10.49
CA ALA A 79 6.78 49.30 11.21
C ALA A 79 5.44 49.37 11.99
N GLN A 80 4.48 48.50 11.69
CA GLN A 80 3.14 48.49 12.30
C GLN A 80 2.93 47.30 13.26
N LEU A 81 3.98 46.55 13.58
CA LEU A 81 3.87 45.40 14.47
C LEU A 81 3.60 45.82 15.92
N PRO A 82 2.74 45.09 16.65
CA PRO A 82 2.69 45.16 18.10
C PRO A 82 4.08 44.93 18.71
N SER A 83 4.38 45.61 19.83
CA SER A 83 5.69 45.52 20.49
C SER A 83 6.08 44.12 20.96
N ASN A 84 5.09 43.24 21.11
CA ASN A 84 5.25 41.83 21.49
C ASN A 84 5.30 40.86 20.29
N ALA A 85 5.39 41.36 19.06
CA ALA A 85 5.49 40.56 17.85
C ALA A 85 6.74 40.88 17.02
N ARG A 86 7.32 39.84 16.41
CA ARG A 86 8.42 39.96 15.45
C ARG A 86 8.15 39.18 14.17
N LEU A 87 8.53 39.77 13.03
CA LEU A 87 8.56 39.12 11.72
C LEU A 87 9.99 38.68 11.40
N VAL A 88 10.23 37.38 11.24
CA VAL A 88 11.58 36.82 11.05
C VAL A 88 11.89 36.57 9.56
N GLY A 89 10.87 36.39 8.73
CA GLY A 89 11.06 36.08 7.31
C GLY A 89 11.39 34.61 7.07
N PHE A 90 12.14 34.34 6.00
CA PHE A 90 12.62 33.00 5.68
C PHE A 90 13.75 32.60 6.63
N VAL A 91 13.65 31.40 7.20
CA VAL A 91 14.68 30.81 8.07
C VAL A 91 15.12 29.47 7.49
N ALA A 92 16.40 29.14 7.65
CA ALA A 92 16.93 27.85 7.21
C ALA A 92 16.54 26.71 8.17
N ASP A 93 16.44 27.00 9.48
CA ASP A 93 16.08 26.03 10.51
C ASP A 93 14.76 26.40 11.22
N VAL A 94 13.65 26.01 10.59
CA VAL A 94 12.30 26.18 11.17
C VAL A 94 12.15 25.36 12.46
N ALA A 95 12.75 24.16 12.52
CA ALA A 95 12.66 23.28 13.68
C ALA A 95 13.36 23.90 14.91
N GLY A 96 14.50 24.57 14.70
CA GLY A 96 15.17 25.39 15.71
C GLY A 96 14.22 26.42 16.31
N VAL A 97 13.55 27.20 15.45
CA VAL A 97 12.57 28.19 15.91
C VAL A 97 11.43 27.53 16.69
N MET A 98 10.88 26.41 16.19
CA MET A 98 9.78 25.69 16.86
C MET A 98 10.16 25.22 18.27
N ARG A 99 11.39 24.73 18.49
CA ARG A 99 11.86 24.25 19.80
C ARG A 99 11.81 25.32 20.88
N GLU A 100 11.97 26.58 20.51
CA GLU A 100 11.93 27.72 21.42
C GLU A 100 10.52 28.18 21.78
N GLN A 101 9.47 27.65 21.14
CA GLN A 101 8.09 28.11 21.37
C GLN A 101 7.34 27.17 22.30
N ASP A 102 6.30 27.70 22.94
CA ASP A 102 5.35 26.95 23.74
C ASP A 102 4.17 26.48 22.88
N VAL A 103 3.72 27.32 21.94
CA VAL A 103 2.64 27.01 20.99
C VAL A 103 3.06 27.32 19.56
N ILE A 104 2.76 26.42 18.63
CA ILE A 104 2.96 26.59 17.19
C ILE A 104 1.60 26.74 16.51
N ILE A 105 1.46 27.78 15.69
CA ILE A 105 0.30 28.05 14.85
C ILE A 105 0.69 27.83 13.38
N GLY A 106 -0.06 27.00 12.68
CA GLY A 106 0.09 26.83 11.23
C GLY A 106 -0.71 25.67 10.67
N GLY A 107 -0.62 25.47 9.36
CA GLY A 107 -1.40 24.47 8.62
C GLY A 107 -0.54 23.56 7.75
N GLY A 108 -1.13 22.49 7.24
CA GLY A 108 -0.44 21.50 6.39
C GLY A 108 0.68 20.78 7.14
N ARG A 109 1.92 20.92 6.67
CA ARG A 109 3.09 20.22 7.24
C ARG A 109 3.54 20.76 8.61
N VAL A 110 3.23 22.02 8.93
CA VAL A 110 3.70 22.68 10.16
C VAL A 110 3.23 21.95 11.43
N PRO A 111 1.95 21.60 11.59
CA PRO A 111 1.46 20.76 12.69
C PRO A 111 2.20 19.42 12.83
N LEU A 112 2.56 18.78 11.72
CA LEU A 112 3.27 17.49 11.75
C LEU A 112 4.66 17.64 12.37
N GLU A 113 5.40 18.68 11.98
CA GLU A 113 6.74 18.96 12.52
C GLU A 113 6.69 19.40 13.98
N ALA A 114 5.73 20.26 14.34
CA ALA A 114 5.54 20.70 15.72
C ALA A 114 5.17 19.55 16.66
N MET A 115 4.29 18.63 16.23
CA MET A 115 3.97 17.41 16.98
C MET A 115 5.19 16.50 17.16
N ARG A 116 6.06 16.36 16.16
CA ARG A 116 7.34 15.61 16.30
C ARG A 116 8.28 16.21 17.34
N LEU A 117 8.17 17.51 17.59
CA LEU A 117 8.94 18.24 18.61
C LEU A 117 8.21 18.29 19.97
N GLY A 118 7.05 17.65 20.10
CA GLY A 118 6.24 17.65 21.32
C GLY A 118 5.64 19.02 21.66
N LYS A 119 5.44 19.89 20.67
CA LYS A 119 4.89 21.24 20.87
C LYS A 119 3.37 21.25 20.82
N SER A 120 2.76 22.13 21.61
CA SER A 120 1.34 22.45 21.46
C SER A 120 1.10 23.06 20.10
N VAL A 121 0.06 22.61 19.40
CA VAL A 121 -0.26 23.05 18.04
C VAL A 121 -1.67 23.63 17.99
N ILE A 122 -1.81 24.81 17.39
CA ILE A 122 -3.08 25.30 16.85
C ILE A 122 -3.02 25.13 15.34
N ALA A 123 -3.85 24.24 14.81
CA ALA A 123 -3.93 24.00 13.37
C ALA A 123 -4.84 25.03 12.70
N VAL A 124 -4.26 25.78 11.77
CA VAL A 124 -4.98 26.76 10.96
C VAL A 124 -4.35 26.84 9.57
N GLY A 125 -5.16 26.59 8.54
CA GLY A 125 -4.71 26.61 7.15
C GLY A 125 -5.48 27.59 6.29
N GLU A 126 -5.37 27.43 4.96
CA GLU A 126 -6.02 28.33 3.99
C GLU A 126 -7.53 28.19 3.91
N GLY A 127 -8.06 27.02 4.29
CA GLY A 127 -9.47 26.69 4.24
C GLY A 127 -10.18 26.95 5.55
N CYS A 128 -9.66 26.43 6.66
CA CYS A 128 -10.39 26.49 7.92
C CYS A 128 -9.49 26.53 9.16
N TYR A 129 -10.13 26.96 10.25
CA TYR A 129 -9.59 26.88 11.59
C TYR A 129 -10.00 25.56 12.23
N ILE A 130 -9.00 24.76 12.62
CA ILE A 130 -9.23 23.51 13.34
C ILE A 130 -9.11 23.72 14.84
N GLY A 131 -8.22 24.63 15.25
CA GLY A 131 -7.93 24.90 16.65
C GLY A 131 -6.83 24.01 17.21
N PRO A 132 -6.72 23.92 18.55
CA PRO A 132 -5.73 23.09 19.22
C PRO A 132 -5.80 21.64 18.77
N ILE A 133 -4.65 21.01 18.53
CA ILE A 133 -4.58 19.58 18.23
C ILE A 133 -4.73 18.76 19.50
N THR A 134 -5.86 18.08 19.61
CA THR A 134 -6.28 17.21 20.73
C THR A 134 -6.77 15.86 20.18
N VAL A 135 -7.11 14.94 21.07
CA VAL A 135 -7.77 13.67 20.70
C VAL A 135 -9.09 13.92 19.96
N ASP A 136 -9.81 15.00 20.29
CA ASP A 136 -11.10 15.32 19.69
C ASP A 136 -10.96 15.99 18.32
N THR A 137 -9.90 16.79 18.10
CA THR A 137 -9.75 17.56 16.87
C THR A 137 -8.91 16.86 15.80
N ILE A 138 -8.10 15.85 16.17
CA ILE A 138 -7.14 15.23 15.26
C ILE A 138 -7.79 14.59 14.03
N ALA A 139 -8.98 13.98 14.17
CA ALA A 139 -9.67 13.35 13.03
C ALA A 139 -10.01 14.39 11.95
N ARG A 140 -10.57 15.53 12.36
CA ARG A 140 -10.88 16.65 11.46
C ARG A 140 -9.61 17.32 10.93
N ALA A 141 -8.60 17.47 11.78
CA ALA A 141 -7.30 18.02 11.36
C ALA A 141 -6.71 17.20 10.21
N ARG A 142 -6.68 15.87 10.34
CA ARG A 142 -6.14 14.98 9.29
C ARG A 142 -6.96 15.04 8.01
N ALA A 143 -8.29 15.03 8.10
CA ALA A 143 -9.20 15.09 6.94
C ALA A 143 -9.06 16.39 6.13
N THR A 144 -8.67 17.48 6.79
CA THR A 144 -8.53 18.81 6.18
C THR A 144 -7.09 19.17 5.81
N ASN A 145 -6.12 18.25 5.98
CA ASN A 145 -4.69 18.56 5.91
C ASN A 145 -4.31 19.74 6.83
N PHE A 146 -4.76 19.64 8.08
CA PHE A 146 -4.58 20.61 9.15
C PHE A 146 -5.01 22.03 8.73
N GLY A 147 -6.19 22.13 8.13
CA GLY A 147 -6.79 23.38 7.69
C GLY A 147 -6.46 23.81 6.26
N ASP A 148 -5.58 23.11 5.53
CA ASP A 148 -5.23 23.41 4.14
C ASP A 148 -6.17 22.75 3.11
N CYS A 149 -7.45 22.59 3.45
CA CYS A 149 -8.47 22.08 2.53
C CYS A 149 -9.06 23.17 1.66
N ALA A 150 -9.74 22.78 0.58
CA ALA A 150 -10.38 23.72 -0.35
C ALA A 150 -11.64 24.40 0.21
N VAL A 151 -12.26 23.84 1.26
CA VAL A 151 -13.47 24.39 1.89
C VAL A 151 -13.09 25.55 2.80
N ARG A 152 -13.72 26.72 2.59
CA ARG A 152 -13.49 27.93 3.38
C ARG A 152 -14.49 28.07 4.52
N GLU A 153 -13.97 28.24 5.74
CA GLU A 153 -14.74 28.57 6.92
C GLU A 153 -14.26 29.91 7.50
N PRO A 154 -15.16 30.86 7.82
CA PRO A 154 -14.78 32.11 8.45
C PRO A 154 -14.11 31.86 9.80
N LEU A 155 -12.93 32.45 10.02
CA LEU A 155 -12.31 32.45 11.33
C LEU A 155 -12.88 33.61 12.18
N ALA A 156 -13.41 33.30 13.35
CA ALA A 156 -13.67 34.29 14.38
C ALA A 156 -12.40 34.51 15.24
N PRO A 157 -11.84 35.74 15.31
CA PRO A 157 -10.64 36.01 16.11
C PRO A 157 -10.79 35.62 17.59
N GLN A 158 -11.98 35.74 18.15
CA GLN A 158 -12.27 35.38 19.53
C GLN A 158 -11.98 33.89 19.82
N THR A 159 -12.27 32.99 18.88
CA THR A 159 -11.99 31.56 19.04
C THR A 159 -10.49 31.30 19.21
N VAL A 160 -9.65 31.99 18.43
CA VAL A 160 -8.18 31.85 18.57
C VAL A 160 -7.69 32.40 19.90
N ILE A 161 -8.28 33.50 20.37
CA ILE A 161 -7.95 34.09 21.68
C ILE A 161 -8.29 33.10 22.80
N ASP A 162 -9.46 32.48 22.75
CA ASP A 162 -9.90 31.54 23.79
C ASP A 162 -9.01 30.27 23.80
N ASP A 163 -8.68 29.73 22.63
CA ASP A 163 -7.84 28.55 22.49
C ASP A 163 -6.38 28.80 22.92
N LEU A 164 -5.79 29.93 22.51
CA LEU A 164 -4.46 30.36 22.98
C LEU A 164 -4.45 30.55 24.49
N THR A 165 -5.49 31.16 25.05
CA THR A 165 -5.63 31.36 26.50
C THR A 165 -5.64 30.03 27.24
N GLN A 166 -6.41 29.06 26.75
CA GLN A 166 -6.49 27.73 27.37
C GLN A 166 -5.14 26.99 27.33
N LEU A 167 -4.42 27.04 26.19
CA LEU A 167 -3.10 26.41 26.05
C LEU A 167 -2.04 27.08 26.93
N LEU A 168 -1.94 28.42 26.90
CA LEU A 168 -0.92 29.16 27.65
C LEU A 168 -1.15 29.14 29.17
N ARG A 169 -2.41 29.02 29.62
CA ARG A 169 -2.73 28.79 31.04
C ARG A 169 -2.59 27.32 31.46
N GLY A 170 -2.33 26.41 30.52
CA GLY A 170 -2.28 24.97 30.77
C GLY A 170 -3.63 24.32 31.12
N ALA A 171 -4.74 25.04 30.90
CA ALA A 171 -6.11 24.52 31.05
C ALA A 171 -6.42 23.48 29.96
N LEU A 172 -5.87 23.69 28.76
CA LEU A 172 -5.82 22.69 27.70
C LEU A 172 -4.38 22.20 27.55
N LYS A 173 -4.18 20.89 27.62
CA LYS A 173 -2.86 20.27 27.46
C LYS A 173 -2.76 19.58 26.11
N ALA A 174 -1.63 19.78 25.44
CA ALA A 174 -1.28 19.02 24.25
C ALA A 174 -1.18 17.53 24.60
N PRO A 175 -1.80 16.62 23.82
CA PRO A 175 -1.71 15.18 24.03
C PRO A 175 -0.39 14.65 23.45
N VAL A 176 0.74 15.11 23.98
CA VAL A 176 2.09 14.83 23.43
C VAL A 176 2.37 13.33 23.37
N GLN A 177 1.86 12.56 24.34
CA GLN A 177 1.97 11.10 24.36
C GLN A 177 1.25 10.42 23.19
N ASP A 178 0.22 11.06 22.62
CA ASP A 178 -0.59 10.51 21.53
C ASP A 178 -0.06 10.91 20.14
N TYR A 179 0.84 11.90 20.06
CA TYR A 179 1.42 12.40 18.82
C TYR A 179 2.08 11.32 17.94
N PRO A 180 2.84 10.34 18.47
CA PRO A 180 3.36 9.25 17.65
C PRO A 180 2.25 8.47 16.91
N ALA A 181 1.12 8.23 17.56
CA ALA A 181 -0.02 7.56 16.94
C ALA A 181 -0.69 8.45 15.87
N PHE A 182 -0.82 9.76 16.14
CA PHE A 182 -1.38 10.72 15.18
C PHE A 182 -0.54 10.85 13.92
N LEU A 183 0.78 10.71 14.05
CA LEU A 183 1.76 10.85 12.97
C LEU A 183 2.05 9.55 12.21
N LYS A 184 1.53 8.40 12.67
CA LYS A 184 1.82 7.07 12.09
C LYS A 184 1.53 6.96 10.59
N ASP A 185 0.55 7.71 10.09
CA ASP A 185 0.17 7.72 8.67
C ASP A 185 0.93 8.78 7.84
N TYR A 186 1.75 9.62 8.49
CA TYR A 186 2.60 10.65 7.86
C TYR A 186 4.09 10.30 7.95
N ASP A 187 4.40 9.05 8.27
CA ASP A 187 5.76 8.53 8.25
C ASP A 187 6.30 8.51 6.80
N PRO A 188 7.42 9.19 6.50
CA PRO A 188 7.92 9.31 5.13
C PRO A 188 8.25 7.96 4.49
N GLU A 189 8.78 7.00 5.24
CA GLU A 189 9.12 5.68 4.70
C GLU A 189 7.86 4.92 4.30
N ARG A 190 6.84 4.92 5.17
CA ARG A 190 5.53 4.34 4.88
C ARG A 190 4.84 5.00 3.69
N VAL A 191 4.82 6.33 3.65
CA VAL A 191 4.22 7.08 2.54
C VAL A 191 4.95 6.81 1.24
N HIS A 192 6.29 6.80 1.27
CA HIS A 192 7.12 6.47 0.10
C HIS A 192 6.81 5.06 -0.41
N ALA A 193 6.74 4.06 0.47
CA ALA A 193 6.41 2.69 0.11
C ALA A 193 5.00 2.59 -0.52
N GLN A 194 4.00 3.26 0.05
CA GLN A 194 2.63 3.29 -0.48
C GLN A 194 2.56 3.93 -1.86
N ILE A 195 3.21 5.08 -2.05
CA ILE A 195 3.28 5.75 -3.35
C ILE A 195 4.01 4.87 -4.36
N GLY A 196 5.15 4.28 -3.97
CA GLY A 196 5.91 3.35 -4.79
C GLY A 196 5.07 2.17 -5.27
N GLN A 197 4.24 1.61 -4.38
CA GLN A 197 3.30 0.55 -4.72
C GLN A 197 2.27 1.00 -5.76
N VAL A 198 1.68 2.20 -5.61
CA VAL A 198 0.72 2.76 -6.59
C VAL A 198 1.36 2.90 -7.97
N TYR A 199 2.58 3.43 -8.05
CA TYR A 199 3.31 3.55 -9.33
C TYR A 199 3.66 2.18 -9.93
N ARG A 200 4.11 1.23 -9.09
CA ARG A 200 4.42 -0.14 -9.52
C ARG A 200 3.18 -0.81 -10.09
N ASP A 201 2.05 -0.71 -9.42
CA ASP A 201 0.77 -1.25 -9.85
C ASP A 201 0.32 -0.67 -11.19
N ALA A 202 0.35 0.67 -11.31
CA ALA A 202 0.00 1.35 -12.56
C ALA A 202 0.92 0.95 -13.73
N ALA A 203 2.22 0.75 -13.47
CA ALA A 203 3.18 0.31 -14.48
C ALA A 203 2.91 -1.13 -14.94
N ILE A 204 2.63 -2.04 -14.00
CA ILE A 204 2.24 -3.42 -14.28
C ILE A 204 0.96 -3.43 -15.13
N ASP A 205 -0.09 -2.76 -14.68
CA ASP A 205 -1.39 -2.73 -15.37
C ASP A 205 -1.25 -2.11 -16.77
N GLY A 206 -0.47 -1.03 -16.89
CA GLY A 206 -0.15 -0.38 -18.16
C GLY A 206 0.57 -1.32 -19.14
N TYR A 207 1.52 -2.12 -18.66
CA TYR A 207 2.21 -3.13 -19.49
C TYR A 207 1.27 -4.26 -19.90
N LEU A 208 0.56 -4.86 -18.94
CA LEU A 208 -0.31 -6.01 -19.18
C LEU A 208 -1.50 -5.68 -20.08
N SER A 209 -2.00 -4.45 -20.03
CA SER A 209 -3.10 -3.99 -20.88
C SER A 209 -2.80 -4.09 -22.39
N ARG A 210 -1.51 -4.09 -22.78
CA ARG A 210 -1.07 -4.18 -24.18
C ARG A 210 -1.30 -5.55 -24.79
N PHE A 211 -1.45 -6.58 -23.98
CA PHE A 211 -1.60 -7.96 -24.42
C PHE A 211 -3.06 -8.41 -24.27
N PRO A 212 -3.77 -8.63 -25.39
CA PRO A 212 -5.11 -9.22 -25.32
C PRO A 212 -5.10 -10.66 -24.81
N GLU A 213 -3.98 -11.36 -24.99
CA GLU A 213 -3.72 -12.71 -24.47
C GLU A 213 -2.20 -12.84 -24.25
N LEU A 214 -1.79 -13.29 -23.07
CA LEU A 214 -0.41 -13.61 -22.73
C LEU A 214 -0.38 -15.11 -22.39
N PRO A 215 0.33 -15.96 -23.15
CA PRO A 215 0.40 -17.38 -22.84
C PRO A 215 1.14 -17.63 -21.53
N ILE A 216 0.44 -18.21 -20.56
CA ILE A 216 1.01 -18.65 -19.28
C ILE A 216 0.81 -20.15 -19.23
N LEU A 217 1.90 -20.91 -19.26
CA LEU A 217 1.87 -22.36 -19.42
C LEU A 217 2.10 -23.03 -18.07
N THR A 218 1.22 -23.95 -17.69
CA THR A 218 1.36 -24.72 -16.44
C THR A 218 1.92 -26.10 -16.71
N TYR A 219 3.01 -26.40 -16.01
CA TYR A 219 3.62 -27.70 -15.84
C TYR A 219 3.65 -28.04 -14.34
N HIS A 220 4.03 -29.27 -14.00
CA HIS A 220 4.36 -29.62 -12.61
C HIS A 220 5.74 -30.26 -12.61
N ARG A 221 5.86 -31.45 -13.21
CA ARG A 221 7.11 -32.24 -13.19
C ARG A 221 7.88 -32.20 -14.49
N VAL A 222 9.21 -32.20 -14.42
CA VAL A 222 10.10 -32.40 -15.58
C VAL A 222 10.88 -33.67 -15.37
N VAL A 223 10.67 -34.68 -16.21
CA VAL A 223 11.21 -36.03 -16.02
C VAL A 223 12.04 -36.47 -17.23
N PRO A 224 13.05 -37.35 -17.08
CA PRO A 224 13.78 -37.88 -18.23
C PRO A 224 12.88 -38.77 -19.10
N GLU A 225 12.06 -39.60 -18.45
CA GLU A 225 11.16 -40.56 -19.09
C GLU A 225 9.78 -40.55 -18.42
N PRO A 226 8.71 -40.97 -19.13
CA PRO A 226 7.38 -41.10 -18.56
C PRO A 226 7.36 -42.00 -17.31
N PRO A 227 6.79 -41.55 -16.18
CA PRO A 227 6.63 -42.40 -15.00
C PRO A 227 5.67 -43.55 -15.30
N ALA A 228 6.00 -44.77 -14.88
CA ALA A 228 5.19 -45.95 -15.15
C ALA A 228 3.79 -45.89 -14.51
N ASP A 229 3.70 -45.33 -13.30
CA ASP A 229 2.51 -45.42 -12.44
C ASP A 229 1.84 -44.06 -12.15
N SER A 230 2.15 -43.00 -12.90
CA SER A 230 1.50 -41.68 -12.70
C SER A 230 0.03 -41.75 -13.12
N ARG A 231 -0.86 -41.36 -12.20
CA ARG A 231 -2.31 -41.31 -12.43
C ARG A 231 -2.74 -39.97 -13.01
N PHE A 232 -2.15 -38.88 -12.49
CA PHE A 232 -2.52 -37.54 -12.90
C PHE A 232 -1.89 -37.09 -14.22
N ASN A 233 -0.82 -37.73 -14.67
CA ASN A 233 -0.15 -37.39 -15.92
C ASN A 233 0.24 -35.89 -15.98
N ILE A 234 0.75 -35.36 -14.87
CA ILE A 234 1.17 -33.96 -14.71
C ILE A 234 2.70 -33.79 -14.91
N TYR A 235 3.24 -34.43 -15.94
CA TYR A 235 4.66 -34.37 -16.26
C TYR A 235 4.92 -33.91 -17.70
N VAL A 236 6.13 -33.44 -17.96
CA VAL A 236 6.68 -33.28 -19.30
C VAL A 236 8.05 -33.94 -19.36
N THR A 237 8.35 -34.65 -20.44
CA THR A 237 9.69 -35.22 -20.59
C THR A 237 10.72 -34.13 -20.93
N GLN A 238 11.98 -34.31 -20.55
CA GLN A 238 13.08 -33.39 -20.91
C GLN A 238 13.12 -33.15 -22.43
N ALA A 239 12.97 -34.21 -23.23
CA ALA A 239 12.98 -34.13 -24.70
C ALA A 239 11.75 -33.37 -25.27
N GLU A 240 10.60 -33.42 -24.60
CA GLU A 240 9.45 -32.61 -24.99
C GLU A 240 9.65 -31.14 -24.61
N LEU A 241 10.09 -30.86 -23.39
CA LEU A 241 10.30 -29.49 -22.91
C LEU A 241 11.41 -28.79 -23.70
N ASP A 242 12.51 -29.48 -24.00
CA ASP A 242 13.60 -28.97 -24.84
C ASP A 242 13.09 -28.50 -26.21
N ARG A 243 12.26 -29.32 -26.86
CA ARG A 243 11.63 -28.97 -28.15
C ARG A 243 10.65 -27.80 -28.01
N GLN A 244 9.92 -27.71 -26.89
CA GLN A 244 9.01 -26.61 -26.62
C GLN A 244 9.76 -25.28 -26.44
N LEU A 245 10.83 -25.27 -25.65
CA LEU A 245 11.70 -24.09 -25.47
C LEU A 245 12.33 -23.65 -26.78
N ALA A 246 12.88 -24.59 -27.57
CA ALA A 246 13.42 -24.30 -28.89
C ALA A 246 12.35 -23.68 -29.82
N ALA A 247 11.11 -24.20 -29.79
CA ALA A 247 10.02 -23.68 -30.60
C ALA A 247 9.55 -22.28 -30.16
N LEU A 248 9.57 -21.97 -28.86
CA LEU A 248 9.30 -20.63 -28.33
C LEU A 248 10.35 -19.63 -28.84
N LYS A 249 11.63 -19.98 -28.67
CA LYS A 249 12.78 -19.16 -29.12
C LYS A 249 12.73 -18.91 -30.63
N ALA A 250 12.52 -19.95 -31.43
CA ALA A 250 12.40 -19.84 -32.89
C ALA A 250 11.22 -18.95 -33.35
N ARG A 251 10.18 -18.81 -32.51
CA ARG A 251 9.01 -17.95 -32.77
C ARG A 251 9.15 -16.56 -32.15
N GLY A 252 10.32 -16.22 -31.61
CA GLY A 252 10.63 -14.93 -31.02
C GLY A 252 9.89 -14.65 -29.71
N PHE A 253 9.52 -15.68 -28.95
CA PHE A 253 8.98 -15.48 -27.61
C PHE A 253 10.08 -15.15 -26.61
N ASP A 254 9.79 -14.21 -25.73
CA ASP A 254 10.61 -13.88 -24.56
C ASP A 254 10.01 -14.59 -23.35
N THR A 255 10.72 -15.54 -22.77
CA THR A 255 10.30 -16.13 -21.49
C THR A 255 10.54 -15.12 -20.37
N VAL A 256 9.47 -14.73 -19.69
CA VAL A 256 9.50 -13.78 -18.57
C VAL A 256 8.88 -14.41 -17.33
N THR A 257 9.18 -13.81 -16.18
CA THR A 257 8.65 -14.17 -14.87
C THR A 257 7.71 -13.09 -14.35
N PHE A 258 6.97 -13.33 -13.28
CA PHE A 258 6.13 -12.31 -12.66
C PHE A 258 6.99 -11.21 -12.02
N ARG A 259 8.17 -11.55 -11.50
CA ARG A 259 9.19 -10.63 -11.00
C ARG A 259 9.73 -9.73 -12.10
N ASP A 260 10.01 -10.27 -13.29
CA ASP A 260 10.42 -9.46 -14.45
C ASP A 260 9.35 -8.37 -14.74
N ILE A 261 8.06 -8.75 -14.72
CA ILE A 261 6.96 -7.82 -14.94
C ILE A 261 6.86 -6.79 -13.81
N ALA A 262 6.96 -7.22 -12.54
CA ALA A 262 6.94 -6.35 -11.37
C ALA A 262 8.10 -5.35 -11.35
N ALA A 263 9.27 -5.75 -11.85
CA ALA A 263 10.45 -4.91 -12.02
C ALA A 263 10.36 -3.98 -13.25
N GLY A 264 9.25 -4.02 -14.00
CA GLY A 264 9.02 -3.16 -15.16
C GLY A 264 9.67 -3.62 -16.46
N ARG A 265 10.21 -4.85 -16.52
CA ARG A 265 10.83 -5.40 -17.74
C ARG A 265 9.79 -5.47 -18.87
N GLN A 266 10.12 -4.86 -20.00
CA GLN A 266 9.25 -4.82 -21.17
C GLN A 266 9.68 -5.91 -22.17
N ALA A 267 8.93 -7.01 -22.24
CA ALA A 267 9.07 -8.01 -23.30
C ALA A 267 8.10 -7.74 -24.45
N ARG A 268 8.54 -7.97 -25.70
CA ARG A 268 7.71 -7.71 -26.90
C ARG A 268 6.73 -8.84 -27.16
N LYS A 269 7.15 -10.09 -26.90
CA LYS A 269 6.32 -11.28 -27.09
C LYS A 269 6.45 -12.21 -25.87
N PRO A 270 5.92 -11.79 -24.71
CA PRO A 270 6.09 -12.52 -23.46
C PRO A 270 5.39 -13.88 -23.49
N VAL A 271 6.01 -14.85 -22.83
CA VAL A 271 5.41 -16.12 -22.39
C VAL A 271 5.90 -16.39 -20.97
N ILE A 272 5.04 -16.90 -20.11
CA ILE A 272 5.43 -17.30 -18.75
C ILE A 272 5.31 -18.82 -18.65
N LEU A 273 6.37 -19.47 -18.16
CA LEU A 273 6.39 -20.90 -17.87
C LEU A 273 6.27 -21.06 -16.36
N THR A 274 5.26 -21.77 -15.89
CA THR A 274 5.03 -22.00 -14.46
C THR A 274 5.05 -23.48 -14.12
N PHE A 275 5.67 -23.83 -13.00
CA PHE A 275 5.78 -25.19 -12.49
C PHE A 275 5.24 -25.21 -11.06
N ASP A 276 4.21 -26.01 -10.80
CA ASP A 276 3.57 -26.07 -9.49
C ASP A 276 4.22 -27.13 -8.59
N ASP A 277 3.86 -27.09 -7.31
CA ASP A 277 4.22 -28.01 -6.21
C ASP A 277 5.69 -27.99 -5.75
N GLY A 278 6.63 -27.59 -6.60
CA GLY A 278 8.05 -27.49 -6.25
C GLY A 278 8.76 -28.84 -6.17
N TYR A 279 8.46 -29.77 -7.10
CA TYR A 279 9.11 -31.07 -7.20
C TYR A 279 10.64 -30.98 -7.37
N ALA A 280 11.37 -31.90 -6.74
CA ALA A 280 12.83 -31.98 -6.84
C ALA A 280 13.33 -32.16 -8.28
N ASP A 281 12.56 -32.87 -9.11
CA ASP A 281 12.88 -33.07 -10.53
C ASP A 281 12.91 -31.78 -11.35
N ASN A 282 12.25 -30.70 -10.90
CA ASN A 282 12.39 -29.39 -11.51
C ASN A 282 13.83 -28.87 -11.34
N TYR A 283 14.43 -28.97 -10.16
CA TYR A 283 15.83 -28.54 -9.98
C TYR A 283 16.78 -29.34 -10.88
N GLU A 284 16.61 -30.66 -10.92
CA GLU A 284 17.52 -31.57 -11.63
C GLU A 284 17.43 -31.46 -13.14
N HIS A 285 16.23 -31.18 -13.68
CA HIS A 285 15.97 -31.33 -15.11
C HIS A 285 15.45 -30.06 -15.79
N LEU A 286 14.76 -29.16 -15.08
CA LEU A 286 14.31 -27.89 -15.68
C LEU A 286 15.46 -26.88 -15.78
N LEU A 287 16.21 -26.67 -14.70
CA LEU A 287 17.22 -25.61 -14.65
C LEU A 287 18.27 -25.73 -15.77
N PRO A 288 18.87 -26.91 -16.06
CA PRO A 288 19.81 -27.05 -17.17
C PRO A 288 19.19 -26.74 -18.55
N LEU A 289 17.90 -27.03 -18.74
CA LEU A 289 17.19 -26.71 -19.98
C LEU A 289 16.98 -25.20 -20.11
N LEU A 290 16.62 -24.51 -19.02
CA LEU A 290 16.46 -23.05 -19.03
C LEU A 290 17.78 -22.35 -19.35
N GLU A 291 18.89 -22.80 -18.77
CA GLU A 291 20.23 -22.28 -19.06
C GLU A 291 20.61 -22.47 -20.53
N ARG A 292 20.41 -23.68 -21.08
CA ARG A 292 20.70 -24.00 -22.48
C ARG A 292 19.91 -23.11 -23.46
N HIS A 293 18.67 -22.78 -23.14
CA HIS A 293 17.80 -22.01 -24.03
C HIS A 293 17.85 -20.49 -23.79
N ASP A 294 18.54 -20.03 -22.75
CA ASP A 294 18.47 -18.65 -22.24
C ASP A 294 17.04 -18.26 -21.81
N ALA A 295 16.33 -19.23 -21.21
CA ALA A 295 14.94 -19.12 -20.83
C ALA A 295 14.76 -18.83 -19.34
N LYS A 296 13.54 -18.42 -18.96
CA LYS A 296 13.12 -18.22 -17.57
C LYS A 296 11.83 -18.96 -17.26
N ALA A 297 11.64 -19.31 -15.99
CA ALA A 297 10.43 -19.93 -15.48
C ALA A 297 10.10 -19.46 -14.05
N VAL A 298 8.90 -19.78 -13.59
CA VAL A 298 8.45 -19.60 -12.21
C VAL A 298 8.19 -20.99 -11.62
N ILE A 299 8.73 -21.26 -10.43
CA ILE A 299 8.33 -22.44 -9.64
C ILE A 299 7.52 -21.96 -8.44
N PHE A 300 6.31 -22.48 -8.29
CA PHE A 300 5.47 -22.26 -7.12
C PHE A 300 5.76 -23.35 -6.09
N ALA A 301 6.45 -22.99 -5.01
CA ALA A 301 6.87 -23.91 -3.96
C ALA A 301 6.02 -23.76 -2.69
N LEU A 302 6.02 -24.80 -1.84
CA LEU A 302 5.40 -24.74 -0.52
C LEU A 302 6.27 -24.00 0.48
N GLY A 303 5.61 -23.21 1.33
CA GLY A 303 6.28 -22.48 2.41
C GLY A 303 6.65 -23.37 3.61
N ASP A 304 5.89 -24.45 3.86
CA ASP A 304 6.26 -25.44 4.88
C ASP A 304 7.37 -26.35 4.33
N ARG A 305 8.57 -26.14 4.85
CA ARG A 305 9.78 -26.87 4.44
C ARG A 305 9.90 -28.24 5.11
N GLY A 306 8.99 -28.58 6.03
CA GLY A 306 8.88 -29.91 6.62
C GLY A 306 8.14 -30.92 5.73
N ILE A 307 7.43 -30.45 4.71
CA ILE A 307 6.76 -31.32 3.73
C ILE A 307 7.78 -31.72 2.66
N ALA A 308 8.19 -32.98 2.69
CA ALA A 308 9.23 -33.51 1.79
C ALA A 308 8.69 -34.16 0.51
N THR A 309 7.40 -34.49 0.44
CA THR A 309 6.78 -35.18 -0.70
C THR A 309 5.37 -34.63 -0.98
N ASN A 310 4.79 -35.01 -2.12
CA ASN A 310 3.40 -34.69 -2.53
C ASN A 310 2.34 -35.43 -1.69
N VAL A 311 2.35 -35.25 -0.37
CA VAL A 311 1.47 -35.94 0.59
C VAL A 311 -0.02 -35.69 0.36
N TRP A 312 -0.39 -34.58 -0.28
CA TRP A 312 -1.78 -34.24 -0.61
C TRP A 312 -2.38 -35.16 -1.69
N ASP A 313 -1.53 -35.82 -2.48
CA ASP A 313 -1.94 -36.75 -3.53
C ASP A 313 -1.92 -38.21 -3.10
N ALA A 314 -1.39 -38.51 -1.91
CA ALA A 314 -1.22 -39.88 -1.43
C ALA A 314 -2.53 -40.67 -1.38
N THR A 315 -3.63 -40.03 -0.99
CA THR A 315 -4.97 -40.66 -0.93
C THR A 315 -5.58 -40.94 -2.31
N HIS A 316 -5.04 -40.33 -3.36
CA HIS A 316 -5.47 -40.54 -4.75
C HIS A 316 -4.60 -41.57 -5.50
N GLY A 317 -3.57 -42.09 -4.83
CA GLY A 317 -2.68 -43.12 -5.35
C GLY A 317 -1.66 -42.62 -6.37
N GLU A 318 -1.34 -41.32 -6.37
CA GLU A 318 -0.17 -40.83 -7.10
C GLU A 318 1.11 -41.27 -6.35
N PRO A 319 2.16 -41.71 -7.05
CA PRO A 319 3.42 -42.09 -6.41
C PRO A 319 4.04 -40.95 -5.62
N ALA A 320 4.55 -41.27 -4.43
CA ALA A 320 5.31 -40.33 -3.62
C ALA A 320 6.52 -39.81 -4.39
N THR A 321 6.60 -38.51 -4.56
CA THR A 321 7.66 -37.81 -5.27
C THR A 321 8.22 -36.71 -4.37
N GLU A 322 9.55 -36.60 -4.33
CA GLU A 322 10.26 -35.63 -3.51
C GLU A 322 10.03 -34.19 -3.98
N LEU A 323 9.90 -33.28 -3.02
CA LEU A 323 9.91 -31.84 -3.23
C LEU A 323 11.33 -31.30 -3.06
N MET A 324 11.63 -30.17 -3.70
CA MET A 324 12.91 -29.51 -3.55
C MET A 324 13.18 -29.18 -2.09
N ASN A 325 14.41 -29.38 -1.64
CA ASN A 325 14.89 -28.90 -0.36
C ASN A 325 15.31 -27.41 -0.43
N ASP A 326 15.66 -26.84 0.72
CA ASP A 326 16.02 -25.43 0.85
C ASP A 326 17.26 -25.03 0.03
N ALA A 327 18.26 -25.91 -0.08
CA ALA A 327 19.45 -25.65 -0.87
C ALA A 327 19.13 -25.59 -2.37
N GLN A 328 18.26 -26.49 -2.85
CA GLN A 328 17.79 -26.51 -4.24
C GLN A 328 16.95 -25.27 -4.57
N LEU A 329 16.05 -24.83 -3.69
CA LEU A 329 15.28 -23.60 -3.91
C LEU A 329 16.18 -22.35 -3.95
N ARG A 330 17.15 -22.25 -3.04
CA ARG A 330 18.14 -21.16 -3.07
C ARG A 330 18.96 -21.18 -4.37
N ALA A 331 19.37 -22.36 -4.84
CA ALA A 331 20.11 -22.50 -6.09
C ALA A 331 19.25 -22.11 -7.31
N CYS A 332 17.98 -22.52 -7.35
CA CYS A 332 17.02 -22.09 -8.35
C CYS A 332 16.92 -20.56 -8.42
N GLN A 333 16.69 -19.89 -7.28
CA GLN A 333 16.61 -18.43 -7.22
C GLN A 333 17.93 -17.78 -7.66
N ALA A 334 19.07 -18.26 -7.14
CA ALA A 334 20.40 -17.70 -7.41
C ALA A 334 20.82 -17.82 -8.88
N SER A 335 20.26 -18.77 -9.63
CA SER A 335 20.53 -18.93 -11.07
C SER A 335 20.10 -17.72 -11.91
N GLY A 336 19.15 -16.92 -11.43
CA GLY A 336 18.50 -15.85 -12.20
C GLY A 336 17.60 -16.34 -13.35
N ARG A 337 17.45 -17.66 -13.51
CA ARG A 337 16.57 -18.32 -14.49
C ARG A 337 15.21 -18.68 -13.91
N ILE A 338 15.14 -18.96 -12.62
CA ILE A 338 13.93 -19.39 -11.94
C ILE A 338 13.52 -18.33 -10.90
N GLU A 339 12.28 -17.86 -10.99
CA GLU A 339 11.61 -17.16 -9.89
C GLU A 339 10.95 -18.18 -8.96
N ILE A 340 11.17 -18.05 -7.65
CA ILE A 340 10.34 -18.74 -6.66
C ILE A 340 9.08 -17.92 -6.35
N GLY A 341 7.92 -18.54 -6.59
CA GLY A 341 6.59 -18.10 -6.16
C GLY A 341 6.03 -18.99 -5.06
N SER A 342 4.91 -18.59 -4.45
CA SER A 342 4.25 -19.36 -3.38
C SER A 342 3.13 -20.25 -3.92
N HIS A 343 3.04 -21.48 -3.41
CA HIS A 343 1.90 -22.40 -3.61
C HIS A 343 1.16 -22.72 -2.30
N GLY A 344 1.08 -21.73 -1.40
CA GLY A 344 0.58 -21.94 -0.04
C GLY A 344 1.64 -22.49 0.90
N LEU A 345 1.25 -22.73 2.14
CA LEU A 345 2.14 -23.23 3.17
C LEU A 345 2.19 -24.75 3.10
N ALA A 346 1.03 -25.41 3.09
CA ALA A 346 0.91 -26.87 3.14
C ALA A 346 0.01 -27.46 2.06
N HIS A 347 -0.18 -26.75 0.94
CA HIS A 347 -1.04 -27.18 -0.18
C HIS A 347 -2.50 -27.47 0.23
N ARG A 348 -3.04 -26.69 1.18
CA ARG A 348 -4.43 -26.87 1.62
C ARG A 348 -5.41 -26.40 0.56
N HIS A 349 -6.58 -27.04 0.53
CA HIS A 349 -7.67 -26.60 -0.33
C HIS A 349 -8.34 -25.33 0.24
N LEU A 350 -7.91 -24.16 -0.24
CA LEU A 350 -8.22 -22.85 0.35
C LEU A 350 -9.71 -22.53 0.52
N PRO A 351 -10.61 -22.90 -0.41
CA PRO A 351 -12.05 -22.67 -0.23
C PRO A 351 -12.66 -23.48 0.92
N GLN A 352 -12.00 -24.55 1.38
CA GLN A 352 -12.52 -25.47 2.41
C GLN A 352 -11.99 -25.19 3.82
N ILE A 353 -11.11 -24.19 3.98
CA ILE A 353 -10.56 -23.80 5.29
C ILE A 353 -11.17 -22.48 5.76
N ASP A 354 -11.09 -22.24 7.07
CA ASP A 354 -11.54 -20.98 7.68
C ASP A 354 -10.57 -19.81 7.39
N ASP A 355 -10.98 -18.60 7.77
CA ASP A 355 -10.26 -17.37 7.45
C ASP A 355 -8.90 -17.26 8.15
N ALA A 356 -8.76 -17.84 9.35
CA ALA A 356 -7.51 -17.84 10.08
C ALA A 356 -6.49 -18.78 9.43
N ALA A 357 -6.93 -20.00 9.07
CA ALA A 357 -6.15 -20.96 8.33
C ALA A 357 -5.78 -20.46 6.93
N LEU A 358 -6.69 -19.77 6.24
CA LEU A 358 -6.42 -19.12 4.96
C LEU A 358 -5.34 -18.03 5.10
N ALA A 359 -5.47 -17.17 6.11
CA ALA A 359 -4.47 -16.13 6.36
C ALA A 359 -3.10 -16.73 6.65
N HIS A 360 -3.05 -17.84 7.40
CA HIS A 360 -1.83 -18.59 7.69
C HIS A 360 -1.22 -19.20 6.42
N GLU A 361 -2.01 -19.94 5.61
CA GLU A 361 -1.56 -20.53 4.34
C GLU A 361 -0.94 -19.50 3.38
N VAL A 362 -1.51 -18.30 3.31
CA VAL A 362 -1.12 -17.28 2.35
C VAL A 362 0.03 -16.41 2.88
N THR A 363 -0.11 -15.89 4.10
CA THR A 363 0.82 -14.89 4.66
C THR A 363 2.11 -15.54 5.14
N ASP A 364 2.01 -16.67 5.84
CA ASP A 364 3.20 -17.31 6.41
C ASP A 364 4.01 -18.03 5.33
N SER A 365 3.36 -18.56 4.28
CA SER A 365 4.07 -19.06 3.11
C SER A 365 4.91 -17.97 2.44
N LYS A 366 4.34 -16.77 2.27
CA LYS A 366 5.06 -15.62 1.71
C LYS A 366 6.33 -15.31 2.51
N ARG A 367 6.16 -15.20 3.84
CA ARG A 367 7.24 -14.87 4.77
C ARG A 367 8.33 -15.95 4.74
N ALA A 368 7.96 -17.20 4.91
CA ALA A 368 8.90 -18.32 4.96
C ALA A 368 9.72 -18.44 3.67
N LEU A 369 9.08 -18.33 2.51
CA LEU A 369 9.77 -18.37 1.22
C LEU A 369 10.65 -17.14 0.99
N ALA A 370 10.19 -15.94 1.36
CA ALA A 370 10.97 -14.71 1.23
C ALA A 370 12.24 -14.77 2.10
N GLU A 371 12.13 -15.24 3.34
CA GLU A 371 13.25 -15.46 4.25
C GLU A 371 14.21 -16.55 3.71
N LEU A 372 13.65 -17.62 3.14
CA LEU A 372 14.44 -18.69 2.53
C LEU A 372 15.23 -18.21 1.31
N VAL A 373 14.65 -17.45 0.40
CA VAL A 373 15.34 -17.07 -0.84
C VAL A 373 16.05 -15.72 -0.76
N GLY A 374 15.79 -14.93 0.28
CA GLY A 374 16.36 -13.60 0.47
C GLY A 374 15.83 -12.55 -0.50
N ASP A 375 14.62 -12.75 -1.03
CA ASP A 375 14.02 -11.89 -2.05
C ASP A 375 12.49 -11.82 -1.89
N GLU A 376 11.86 -10.79 -2.45
CA GLU A 376 10.41 -10.58 -2.37
C GLU A 376 9.66 -11.68 -3.12
N ILE A 377 8.66 -12.33 -2.52
CA ILE A 377 7.77 -13.25 -3.24
C ILE A 377 6.57 -12.47 -3.79
N VAL A 378 6.50 -12.34 -5.13
CA VAL A 378 5.51 -11.48 -5.80
C VAL A 378 4.29 -12.21 -6.32
N SER A 379 4.35 -13.53 -6.46
CA SER A 379 3.34 -14.35 -7.12
C SER A 379 2.84 -15.50 -6.21
N PHE A 380 1.53 -15.75 -6.25
CA PHE A 380 0.86 -16.83 -5.51
C PHE A 380 0.02 -17.68 -6.45
N ALA A 381 0.28 -18.98 -6.53
CA ALA A 381 -0.59 -19.93 -7.22
C ALA A 381 -1.55 -20.58 -6.22
N TYR A 382 -2.86 -20.52 -6.50
CA TYR A 382 -3.88 -21.15 -5.65
C TYR A 382 -3.77 -22.68 -5.81
N PRO A 383 -3.59 -23.46 -4.71
CA PRO A 383 -3.66 -24.92 -4.76
C PRO A 383 -4.92 -25.39 -5.48
N TYR A 384 -4.79 -26.38 -6.35
CA TYR A 384 -5.86 -26.89 -7.23
C TYR A 384 -6.43 -25.86 -8.23
N GLY A 385 -5.95 -24.62 -8.21
CA GLY A 385 -6.46 -23.51 -9.03
C GLY A 385 -7.80 -22.93 -8.57
N GLU A 386 -8.28 -23.33 -7.39
CA GLU A 386 -9.59 -22.93 -6.85
C GLU A 386 -9.47 -21.72 -5.93
N TYR A 387 -10.34 -20.72 -6.13
CA TYR A 387 -10.38 -19.50 -5.34
C TYR A 387 -11.72 -18.77 -5.50
N GLY A 388 -12.12 -18.01 -4.48
CA GLY A 388 -13.21 -17.06 -4.49
C GLY A 388 -12.73 -15.62 -4.28
N ALA A 389 -13.67 -14.72 -3.96
CA ALA A 389 -13.32 -13.35 -3.58
C ALA A 389 -12.50 -13.30 -2.28
N ARG A 390 -12.80 -14.22 -1.35
CA ARG A 390 -12.13 -14.32 -0.05
C ARG A 390 -10.64 -14.62 -0.18
N GLU A 391 -10.28 -15.61 -0.99
CA GLU A 391 -8.89 -16.01 -1.23
C GLU A 391 -8.12 -14.93 -1.99
N VAL A 392 -8.75 -14.31 -2.99
CA VAL A 392 -8.18 -13.17 -3.71
C VAL A 392 -7.85 -12.00 -2.77
N ASP A 393 -8.75 -11.69 -1.83
CA ASP A 393 -8.51 -10.63 -0.86
C ASP A 393 -7.42 -11.01 0.17
N ALA A 394 -7.32 -12.29 0.54
CA ALA A 394 -6.21 -12.76 1.38
C ALA A 394 -4.85 -12.60 0.68
N VAL A 395 -4.76 -12.97 -0.60
CA VAL A 395 -3.54 -12.80 -1.43
C VAL A 395 -3.16 -11.32 -1.57
N LYS A 396 -4.13 -10.43 -1.79
CA LYS A 396 -3.91 -8.98 -1.81
C LYS A 396 -3.41 -8.45 -0.47
N ARG A 397 -4.03 -8.85 0.64
CA ARG A 397 -3.66 -8.40 1.99
C ARG A 397 -2.26 -8.87 2.41
N ALA A 398 -1.85 -10.07 1.97
CA ALA A 398 -0.48 -10.56 2.14
C ALA A 398 0.54 -9.81 1.24
N GLY A 399 0.07 -8.93 0.35
CA GLY A 399 0.90 -8.07 -0.49
C GLY A 399 1.50 -8.77 -1.70
N TYR A 400 0.98 -9.91 -2.13
CA TYR A 400 1.36 -10.46 -3.44
C TYR A 400 0.91 -9.50 -4.55
N LEU A 401 1.64 -9.48 -5.67
CA LEU A 401 1.30 -8.66 -6.83
C LEU A 401 0.46 -9.44 -7.85
N PHE A 402 0.54 -10.77 -7.82
CA PHE A 402 -0.12 -11.68 -8.75
C PHE A 402 -0.74 -12.87 -8.04
N GLY A 403 -1.97 -13.22 -8.45
CA GLY A 403 -2.70 -14.42 -8.02
C GLY A 403 -3.03 -15.29 -9.23
N ILE A 404 -2.64 -16.56 -9.18
CA ILE A 404 -2.59 -17.46 -10.33
C ILE A 404 -3.49 -18.67 -10.08
N GLY A 405 -4.54 -18.80 -10.88
CA GLY A 405 -5.42 -19.95 -10.93
C GLY A 405 -4.94 -21.02 -11.90
N THR A 406 -5.77 -22.02 -12.18
CA THR A 406 -5.55 -22.96 -13.29
C THR A 406 -6.11 -22.36 -14.57
N VAL A 407 -7.39 -22.54 -14.84
CA VAL A 407 -8.01 -22.20 -16.13
C VAL A 407 -9.06 -21.07 -16.03
N ASN A 408 -9.52 -20.83 -14.80
CA ASN A 408 -10.46 -19.78 -14.44
C ASN A 408 -9.82 -18.38 -14.43
N GLY A 409 -10.63 -17.33 -14.64
CA GLY A 409 -10.20 -15.92 -14.62
C GLY A 409 -10.72 -15.11 -15.81
N PRO A 410 -10.25 -13.88 -16.08
CA PRO A 410 -10.52 -13.12 -17.31
C PRO A 410 -9.49 -13.41 -18.42
N LEU A 411 -9.90 -13.27 -19.70
CA LEU A 411 -9.03 -13.61 -20.86
C LEU A 411 -7.74 -12.77 -20.89
N ARG A 412 -7.87 -11.51 -20.48
CA ARG A 412 -6.78 -10.56 -20.40
C ARG A 412 -6.21 -10.60 -18.99
N MET A 413 -4.93 -10.91 -18.86
CA MET A 413 -4.22 -10.89 -17.57
C MET A 413 -4.38 -9.54 -16.86
N GLY A 414 -4.25 -8.43 -17.59
CA GLY A 414 -4.42 -7.08 -17.05
C GLY A 414 -5.85 -6.70 -16.65
N ALA A 415 -6.86 -7.55 -16.85
CA ALA A 415 -8.21 -7.29 -16.35
C ALA A 415 -8.35 -7.64 -14.86
N ASP A 416 -7.63 -8.67 -14.39
CA ASP A 416 -7.52 -9.00 -12.97
C ASP A 416 -6.25 -9.82 -12.72
N ARG A 417 -5.20 -9.16 -12.23
CA ARG A 417 -3.90 -9.76 -11.94
C ARG A 417 -3.91 -10.73 -10.75
N TYR A 418 -5.04 -10.85 -10.03
CA TYR A 418 -5.21 -11.81 -8.94
C TYR A 418 -6.02 -13.04 -9.35
N ARG A 419 -6.49 -13.08 -10.59
CA ARG A 419 -7.28 -14.17 -11.17
C ARG A 419 -6.67 -14.62 -12.49
N ILE A 420 -5.36 -14.83 -12.49
CA ILE A 420 -4.61 -15.14 -13.70
C ILE A 420 -4.88 -16.58 -14.11
N ARG A 421 -5.42 -16.74 -15.31
CA ARG A 421 -5.57 -18.03 -15.97
C ARG A 421 -4.27 -18.51 -16.59
N ARG A 422 -4.13 -19.82 -16.72
CA ARG A 422 -3.03 -20.53 -17.34
C ARG A 422 -3.53 -21.57 -18.34
N ILE A 423 -2.59 -22.17 -19.06
CA ILE A 423 -2.81 -23.17 -20.09
C ILE A 423 -2.05 -24.42 -19.67
N THR A 424 -2.79 -25.43 -19.21
CA THR A 424 -2.20 -26.70 -18.76
C THR A 424 -1.49 -27.42 -19.89
N MET A 425 -0.26 -27.87 -19.63
CA MET A 425 0.56 -28.66 -20.52
C MET A 425 0.57 -30.11 -20.06
N PHE A 426 -0.15 -30.96 -20.80
CA PHE A 426 -0.20 -32.40 -20.56
C PHE A 426 0.85 -33.14 -21.40
N PRO A 427 1.26 -34.36 -20.99
CA PRO A 427 2.09 -35.25 -21.78
C PRO A 427 1.56 -35.41 -23.21
N ARG A 428 2.46 -35.64 -24.16
CA ARG A 428 2.12 -35.83 -25.59
C ARG A 428 1.45 -34.62 -26.24
N THR A 429 1.53 -33.42 -25.64
CA THR A 429 1.20 -32.18 -26.35
C THR A 429 2.19 -31.99 -27.51
N GLY A 430 1.84 -32.54 -28.69
CA GLY A 430 2.69 -32.51 -29.88
C GLY A 430 2.86 -31.12 -30.47
N ARG A 431 3.73 -30.99 -31.47
CA ARG A 431 4.13 -29.71 -32.10
C ARG A 431 2.95 -28.80 -32.46
N VAL A 432 1.92 -29.35 -33.08
CA VAL A 432 0.71 -28.59 -33.49
C VAL A 432 -0.09 -28.14 -32.27
N GLY A 433 -0.25 -29.01 -31.27
CA GLY A 433 -0.95 -28.68 -30.02
C GLY A 433 -0.24 -27.57 -29.25
N PHE A 434 1.09 -27.67 -29.11
CA PHE A 434 1.91 -26.65 -28.49
C PHE A 434 1.83 -25.32 -29.25
N TRP A 435 1.93 -25.37 -30.59
CA TRP A 435 1.82 -24.18 -31.42
C TRP A 435 0.48 -23.47 -31.23
N LYS A 436 -0.61 -24.24 -31.19
CA LYS A 436 -1.96 -23.73 -30.96
C LYS A 436 -2.06 -23.09 -29.58
N LYS A 437 -1.65 -23.78 -28.51
CA LYS A 437 -1.70 -23.29 -27.11
C LYS A 437 -0.91 -21.99 -26.90
N THR A 438 0.15 -21.78 -27.68
CA THR A 438 1.00 -20.58 -27.63
C THR A 438 0.66 -19.55 -28.72
N SER A 439 -0.43 -19.73 -29.46
CA SER A 439 -0.78 -18.83 -30.58
C SER A 439 -1.33 -17.47 -30.15
N GLY A 440 -1.74 -17.30 -28.89
CA GLY A 440 -2.50 -16.13 -28.44
C GLY A 440 -3.95 -16.10 -28.94
N TYR A 441 -4.40 -17.17 -29.60
CA TYR A 441 -5.80 -17.39 -29.99
C TYR A 441 -6.43 -18.59 -29.26
N TYR A 442 -5.63 -19.39 -28.56
CA TYR A 442 -6.09 -20.65 -27.98
C TYR A 442 -7.23 -20.43 -26.98
N LEU A 443 -7.08 -19.48 -26.06
CA LEU A 443 -8.09 -19.27 -25.03
C LEU A 443 -9.37 -18.67 -25.60
N ARG A 444 -9.24 -17.81 -26.61
CA ARG A 444 -10.40 -17.33 -27.39
C ARG A 444 -11.12 -18.47 -28.10
N TYR A 445 -10.36 -19.35 -28.76
CA TYR A 445 -10.91 -20.53 -29.42
C TYR A 445 -11.66 -21.44 -28.44
N CYS A 446 -11.10 -21.69 -27.26
CA CYS A 446 -11.71 -22.48 -26.20
C CYS A 446 -13.04 -21.87 -25.75
N LYS A 447 -13.04 -20.56 -25.45
CA LYS A 447 -14.26 -19.82 -25.08
C LYS A 447 -15.34 -19.88 -26.17
N LEU A 448 -14.95 -19.71 -27.44
CA LEU A 448 -15.87 -19.81 -28.59
C LEU A 448 -16.47 -21.20 -28.75
N LYS A 449 -15.79 -22.25 -28.29
CA LYS A 449 -16.26 -23.64 -28.34
C LYS A 449 -17.10 -24.04 -27.13
N GLY A 450 -17.49 -23.09 -26.27
CA GLY A 450 -18.25 -23.37 -25.05
C GLY A 450 -17.48 -24.26 -24.07
N LYS A 451 -16.15 -24.31 -24.21
CA LYS A 451 -15.30 -24.92 -23.19
C LYS A 451 -15.12 -23.86 -22.11
N ASP A 452 -16.07 -23.81 -21.19
CA ASP A 452 -15.86 -23.18 -19.91
C ASP A 452 -14.84 -24.04 -19.16
N PHE A 453 -13.74 -23.42 -18.77
CA PHE A 453 -12.69 -24.03 -18.00
C PHE A 453 -12.59 -23.29 -16.68
#